data_AF-A0A2S7DSL8-F1
#
_entry.id   AF-A0A2S7DSL8-F1
#
_cell.length_a   1.000
_cell.length_b   1.000
_cell.length_c   1.000
_cell.angle_alpha   90.00
_cell.angle_beta   90.00
_cell.angle_gamma   90.00
#
_symmetry.space_group_name_H-M   'P 1'
#
loop_
_entity.id
_entity.type
_entity.pdbx_description
1 polymer ?
#
loop_
_entity_poly.entity_id
_entity_poly.type
_entity_poly.pdbx_seq_one_letter_code
_entity_poly.pdbx_strand_id
1 'polypeptide(L)'
;MQSKDVQARDADGDPIYRKNPHPKQAYRITMTIKDAPGPFGLVSGTAFYDMTNRDECAPFDPALGMSTKPKEDAIPVTFHRVDDTAYMAMVYTDGMVDADYYGKGICHWEFGGIGVSLKATGSSAETAFAPSLEKKYFDESSQKKTFFWSGGFPKSKFEGYVDFGEEFAEKYAEPNRSNLFRITLNAERVAP
;
A
#
# COMPACT_ATOMS: atom_id res chain seq x y z
N MET A 1 31.33 24.06 -3.58
CA MET A 1 31.68 22.64 -3.45
C MET A 1 30.41 21.91 -3.04
N GLN A 2 29.68 21.34 -4.00
CA GLN A 2 28.42 20.63 -3.70
C GLN A 2 28.78 19.34 -2.97
N SER A 3 28.29 19.23 -1.73
CA SER A 3 28.36 18.00 -0.95
C SER A 3 27.77 16.89 -1.82
N LYS A 4 28.59 15.92 -2.22
CA LYS A 4 28.07 14.67 -2.78
C LYS A 4 27.22 14.08 -1.66
N ASP A 5 25.90 14.10 -1.80
CA ASP A 5 25.03 13.34 -0.91
C ASP A 5 25.52 11.90 -0.96
N VAL A 6 26.23 11.49 0.08
CA VAL A 6 26.78 10.14 0.18
C VAL A 6 25.58 9.23 0.27
N GLN A 7 25.39 8.39 -0.74
CA GLN A 7 24.34 7.39 -0.76
C GLN A 7 24.46 6.54 0.52
N ALA A 8 23.47 6.69 1.40
CA ALA A 8 23.42 5.94 2.65
C ALA A 8 23.28 4.44 2.35
N ARG A 9 23.86 3.61 3.21
CA ARG A 9 23.87 2.14 3.08
C ARG A 9 23.46 1.48 4.39
N ASP A 10 22.82 0.33 4.29
CA ASP A 10 22.46 -0.52 5.43
C ASP A 10 23.65 -1.37 5.92
N ALA A 11 23.38 -2.28 6.87
CA ALA A 11 24.40 -3.15 7.46
C ALA A 11 25.02 -4.14 6.45
N ASP A 12 24.27 -4.49 5.40
CA ASP A 12 24.70 -5.40 4.34
C ASP A 12 25.42 -4.63 3.19
N GLY A 13 25.50 -3.30 3.32
CA GLY A 13 26.12 -2.41 2.34
C GLY A 13 25.20 -2.07 1.18
N ASP A 14 23.91 -2.41 1.24
CA ASP A 14 22.92 -2.05 0.24
C ASP A 14 22.43 -0.61 0.41
N PRO A 15 22.16 0.11 -0.69
CA PRO A 15 21.75 1.51 -0.60
C PRO A 15 20.38 1.63 0.06
N ILE A 16 20.26 2.55 1.00
CA ILE A 16 18.98 2.96 1.58
C ILE A 16 18.28 3.86 0.55
N TYR A 17 17.13 3.42 0.06
CA TYR A 17 16.36 4.20 -0.91
C TYR A 17 15.81 5.49 -0.30
N ARG A 18 15.76 6.55 -1.11
CA ARG A 18 15.47 7.89 -0.62
C ARG A 18 14.01 8.24 -0.84
N LYS A 19 13.36 8.67 0.24
CA LYS A 19 12.03 9.29 0.20
C LYS A 19 12.15 10.73 -0.30
N ASN A 20 11.19 11.17 -1.10
CA ASN A 20 11.13 12.54 -1.61
C ASN A 20 10.81 13.49 -0.43
N PRO A 21 11.70 14.45 -0.11
CA PRO A 21 11.46 15.39 0.99
C PRO A 21 10.35 16.42 0.69
N HIS A 22 10.05 16.65 -0.59
CA HIS A 22 9.06 17.63 -1.04
C HIS A 22 8.18 17.05 -2.16
N PRO A 23 7.38 16.01 -1.86
CA PRO A 23 6.50 15.42 -2.86
C PRO A 23 5.39 16.39 -3.26
N LYS A 24 5.01 16.36 -4.54
CA LYS A 24 4.08 17.31 -5.15
C LYS A 24 2.80 16.64 -5.66
N GLN A 25 2.84 15.34 -5.92
CA GLN A 25 1.70 14.61 -6.51
C GLN A 25 0.83 14.02 -5.39
N ALA A 26 0.13 14.90 -4.69
CA ALA A 26 -0.69 14.56 -3.53
C ALA A 26 -2.08 14.03 -3.90
N TYR A 27 -2.50 12.98 -3.19
CA TYR A 27 -3.82 12.39 -3.26
C TYR A 27 -4.43 12.29 -1.87
N ARG A 28 -5.69 12.71 -1.75
CA ARG A 28 -6.51 12.43 -0.58
C ARG A 28 -7.17 11.08 -0.78
N ILE A 29 -6.94 10.19 0.18
CA ILE A 29 -7.60 8.89 0.24
C ILE A 29 -8.72 8.97 1.25
N THR A 30 -9.93 8.64 0.82
CA THR A 30 -11.09 8.49 1.70
C THR A 30 -11.45 7.01 1.75
N MET A 31 -11.36 6.42 2.94
CA MET A 31 -11.81 5.06 3.20
C MET A 31 -13.18 5.11 3.87
N THR A 32 -14.17 4.41 3.32
CA THR A 32 -15.50 4.27 3.93
C THR A 32 -15.84 2.80 4.16
N ILE A 33 -16.41 2.52 5.32
CA ILE A 33 -16.74 1.17 5.78
C ILE A 33 -18.25 1.08 5.92
N LYS A 34 -18.85 0.06 5.29
CA LYS A 34 -20.30 -0.14 5.32
C LYS A 34 -20.63 -1.56 5.76
N ASP A 35 -21.63 -1.66 6.63
CA ASP A 35 -22.25 -2.92 7.09
C ASP A 35 -21.27 -3.86 7.83
N ALA A 36 -20.19 -3.31 8.40
CA ALA A 36 -19.21 -4.09 9.17
C ALA A 36 -19.83 -4.62 10.49
N PRO A 37 -19.49 -5.85 10.92
CA PRO A 37 -20.04 -6.43 12.15
C PRO A 37 -19.66 -5.70 13.44
N GLY A 38 -18.59 -4.90 13.40
CA GLY A 38 -18.10 -4.13 14.53
C GLY A 38 -17.05 -3.09 14.11
N PRO A 39 -16.55 -2.28 15.07
CA PRO A 39 -15.58 -1.23 14.79
C PRO A 39 -14.18 -1.80 14.52
N PHE A 40 -13.36 -0.99 13.85
CA PHE A 40 -11.92 -1.25 13.69
C PHE A 40 -11.11 -0.36 14.63
N GLY A 41 -10.38 -0.97 15.56
CA GLY A 41 -9.52 -0.29 16.53
C GLY A 41 -8.11 -0.02 16.01
N LEU A 42 -7.65 -0.76 14.99
CA LEU A 42 -6.36 -0.54 14.35
C LEU A 42 -6.54 -0.47 12.82
N VAL A 43 -6.08 0.64 12.25
CA VAL A 43 -6.00 0.85 10.80
C VAL A 43 -4.59 1.32 10.47
N SER A 44 -3.93 0.61 9.57
CA SER A 44 -2.61 0.97 9.05
C SER A 44 -2.60 0.93 7.53
N GLY A 45 -1.87 1.83 6.89
CA GLY A 45 -1.69 1.83 5.45
C GLY A 45 -0.22 1.81 5.06
N THR A 46 0.03 1.40 3.82
CA THR A 46 1.35 1.41 3.20
C THR A 46 1.21 1.79 1.73
N ALA A 47 2.02 2.74 1.28
CA ALA A 47 2.19 3.08 -0.13
C ALA A 47 3.39 2.32 -0.68
N PHE A 48 3.21 1.65 -1.82
CA PHE A 48 4.22 0.80 -2.45
C PHE A 48 4.75 1.46 -3.72
N TYR A 49 6.06 1.35 -3.91
CA TYR A 49 6.77 1.88 -5.07
C TYR A 49 7.66 0.79 -5.64
N ASP A 50 7.69 0.70 -6.96
CA ASP A 50 8.46 -0.28 -7.72
C ASP A 50 9.54 0.42 -8.54
N MET A 51 10.73 -0.18 -8.57
CA MET A 51 11.84 0.23 -9.39
C MET A 51 11.71 -0.42 -10.78
N THR A 52 11.32 0.37 -11.77
CA THR A 52 10.90 -0.15 -13.10
C THR A 52 12.06 -0.62 -13.96
N ASN A 53 13.26 -0.08 -13.74
CA ASN A 53 14.48 -0.40 -14.49
C ASN A 53 15.56 -1.07 -13.62
N ARG A 54 15.16 -1.84 -12.59
CA ARG A 54 16.09 -2.45 -11.62
C ARG A 54 17.25 -3.20 -12.27
N ASP A 55 16.97 -4.02 -13.28
CA ASP A 55 18.00 -4.87 -13.89
C ASP A 55 19.04 -4.06 -14.70
N GLU A 56 18.75 -2.80 -15.01
CA GLU A 56 19.65 -1.86 -15.69
C GLU A 56 20.43 -0.98 -14.68
N CYS A 57 19.76 -0.51 -13.62
CA CYS A 57 20.33 0.45 -12.69
C CYS A 57 20.96 -0.16 -11.42
N ALA A 58 20.79 -1.46 -11.19
CA ALA A 58 21.32 -2.18 -10.03
C ALA A 58 22.31 -3.29 -10.42
N PRO A 59 23.08 -3.88 -9.48
CA PRO A 59 23.89 -5.06 -9.74
C PRO A 59 23.06 -6.21 -10.34
N PHE A 60 23.45 -6.64 -11.54
CA PHE A 60 22.84 -7.73 -12.28
C PHE A 60 23.59 -9.04 -12.03
N ASP A 61 22.86 -10.14 -11.82
CA ASP A 61 23.42 -11.49 -11.72
C ASP A 61 23.21 -12.25 -13.06
N PRO A 62 24.28 -12.49 -13.85
CA PRO A 62 24.16 -13.18 -15.13
C PRO A 62 23.73 -14.64 -15.03
N ALA A 63 24.00 -15.31 -13.90
CA ALA A 63 23.60 -16.71 -13.71
C ALA A 63 22.09 -16.84 -13.49
N LEU A 64 21.49 -15.83 -12.84
CA LEU A 64 20.05 -15.75 -12.59
C LEU A 64 19.29 -14.98 -13.69
N GLY A 65 20.00 -14.23 -14.53
CA GLY A 65 19.41 -13.39 -15.57
C GLY A 65 18.61 -12.20 -15.05
N MET A 66 18.86 -11.76 -13.81
CA MET A 66 18.15 -10.66 -13.16
C MET A 66 18.99 -10.03 -12.04
N SER A 67 18.61 -8.84 -11.57
CA SER A 67 19.16 -8.29 -10.34
C SER A 67 18.56 -8.98 -9.10
N THR A 68 19.40 -9.23 -8.10
CA THR A 68 18.98 -9.75 -6.78
C THR A 68 18.63 -8.64 -5.79
N LYS A 69 18.77 -7.37 -6.18
CA LYS A 69 18.47 -6.25 -5.31
C LYS A 69 16.96 -6.03 -5.14
N PRO A 70 16.54 -5.42 -4.01
CA PRO A 70 15.14 -5.10 -3.81
C PRO A 70 14.60 -4.26 -4.98
N LYS A 71 13.44 -4.65 -5.52
CA LYS A 71 12.74 -3.87 -6.55
C LYS A 71 11.64 -2.99 -5.97
N GLU A 72 11.23 -3.23 -4.73
CA GLU A 72 10.09 -2.58 -4.09
C GLU A 72 10.57 -1.85 -2.84
N ASP A 73 9.94 -0.71 -2.55
CA ASP A 73 10.04 -0.05 -1.26
C ASP A 73 8.68 0.53 -0.86
N ALA A 74 8.54 0.85 0.43
CA ALA A 74 7.28 1.16 1.05
C ALA A 74 7.36 2.39 1.97
N ILE A 75 6.33 3.24 1.90
CA ILE A 75 6.15 4.38 2.80
C ILE A 75 4.90 4.14 3.64
N PRO A 76 5.01 4.09 4.99
CA PRO A 76 3.83 4.00 5.85
C PRO A 76 2.87 5.16 5.63
N VAL A 77 1.58 4.84 5.55
CA VAL A 77 0.48 5.80 5.36
C VAL A 77 -0.32 5.86 6.66
N THR A 78 -0.48 7.07 7.19
CA THR A 78 -1.27 7.32 8.39
C THR A 78 -2.71 7.63 8.00
N PHE A 79 -3.64 6.77 8.43
CA PHE A 79 -5.07 7.01 8.31
C PHE A 79 -5.60 7.70 9.57
N HIS A 80 -6.18 8.88 9.38
CA HIS A 80 -6.86 9.62 10.43
C HIS A 80 -8.35 9.29 10.41
N ARG A 81 -8.90 8.90 11.56
CA ARG A 81 -10.33 8.66 11.72
C ARG A 81 -11.09 9.98 11.55
N VAL A 82 -12.08 9.98 10.65
CA VAL A 82 -13.01 11.10 10.44
C VAL A 82 -14.26 10.88 11.28
N ASP A 83 -14.82 9.66 11.23
CA ASP A 83 -15.95 9.23 12.04
C ASP A 83 -15.88 7.71 12.32
N ASP A 84 -16.98 7.10 12.75
CA ASP A 84 -17.04 5.66 13.09
C ASP A 84 -16.82 4.74 11.88
N THR A 85 -17.03 5.26 10.67
CA THR A 85 -17.06 4.52 9.42
C THR A 85 -16.14 5.08 8.34
N ALA A 86 -15.52 6.23 8.59
CA ALA A 86 -14.70 6.93 7.60
C ALA A 86 -13.31 7.27 8.14
N TYR A 87 -12.32 7.10 7.28
CA TYR A 87 -10.92 7.48 7.52
C TYR A 87 -10.38 8.26 6.33
N MET A 88 -9.41 9.12 6.59
CA MET A 88 -8.74 9.92 5.59
C MET A 88 -7.22 9.75 5.70
N ALA A 89 -6.53 9.64 4.56
CA ALA A 89 -5.08 9.68 4.50
C ALA A 89 -4.60 10.57 3.36
N MET A 90 -3.34 11.01 3.45
CA MET A 90 -2.63 11.66 2.35
C MET A 90 -1.58 10.70 1.81
N VAL A 91 -1.54 10.55 0.48
CA VAL A 91 -0.59 9.68 -0.24
C VAL A 91 0.04 10.50 -1.35
N TYR A 92 1.31 10.24 -1.64
CA TYR A 92 2.06 10.95 -2.68
C TYR A 92 2.58 9.97 -3.72
N THR A 93 2.19 10.12 -4.98
CA THR A 93 2.64 9.20 -6.03
C THR A 93 4.09 9.44 -6.44
N ASP A 94 4.67 10.58 -6.08
CA ASP A 94 6.09 10.92 -6.23
C ASP A 94 6.86 10.84 -4.89
N GLY A 95 6.49 9.86 -4.04
CA GLY A 95 7.04 9.69 -2.70
C GLY A 95 8.48 9.17 -2.64
N MET A 96 9.01 8.62 -3.72
CA MET A 96 10.39 8.11 -3.83
C MET A 96 11.22 8.96 -4.80
N VAL A 97 12.54 8.99 -4.59
CA VAL A 97 13.47 9.79 -5.40
C VAL A 97 14.13 8.92 -6.47
N ASP A 98 14.07 9.36 -7.71
CA ASP A 98 14.91 8.80 -8.78
C ASP A 98 16.37 9.20 -8.56
N ALA A 99 17.25 8.22 -8.41
CA ALA A 99 18.66 8.47 -8.16
C ALA A 99 19.55 7.30 -8.59
N ASP A 100 20.85 7.58 -8.72
CA ASP A 100 21.85 6.53 -8.90
C ASP A 100 22.24 5.93 -7.55
N TYR A 101 21.53 4.88 -7.15
CA TYR A 101 21.72 4.19 -5.87
C TYR A 101 22.93 3.26 -5.87
N TYR A 102 23.32 2.75 -7.04
CA TYR A 102 24.32 1.69 -7.17
C TYR A 102 25.58 2.09 -7.95
N GLY A 103 25.66 3.34 -8.42
CA GLY A 103 26.74 3.83 -9.29
C GLY A 103 26.67 3.27 -10.71
N LYS A 104 25.48 2.90 -11.17
CA LYS A 104 25.23 2.19 -12.45
C LYS A 104 24.26 2.91 -13.37
N GLY A 105 23.73 4.06 -12.95
CA GLY A 105 22.68 4.80 -13.65
C GLY A 105 21.52 5.11 -12.73
N ILE A 106 20.61 5.96 -13.19
CA ILE A 106 19.45 6.38 -12.39
C ILE A 106 18.45 5.22 -12.30
N CYS A 107 18.09 4.84 -11.09
CA CYS A 107 16.93 3.97 -10.84
C CYS A 107 15.66 4.82 -10.81
N HIS A 108 14.65 4.38 -11.55
CA HIS A 108 13.36 5.03 -11.68
C HIS A 108 12.33 4.35 -10.80
N TRP A 109 11.69 5.12 -9.93
CA TRP A 109 10.62 4.67 -9.06
C TRP A 109 9.26 5.02 -9.64
N GLU A 110 8.34 4.07 -9.57
CA GLU A 110 6.95 4.24 -9.92
C GLU A 110 6.05 3.85 -8.75
N PHE A 111 5.01 4.65 -8.49
CA PHE A 111 4.01 4.32 -7.47
C PHE A 111 3.10 3.20 -7.95
N GLY A 112 3.06 2.08 -7.22
CA GLY A 112 2.23 0.92 -7.55
C GLY A 112 0.81 0.98 -6.97
N GLY A 113 0.64 1.63 -5.82
CA GLY A 113 -0.65 1.71 -5.12
C GLY A 113 -0.50 1.75 -3.60
N ILE A 114 -1.62 1.59 -2.91
CA ILE A 114 -1.65 1.41 -1.45
C ILE A 114 -2.25 0.07 -1.05
N GLY A 115 -1.78 -0.46 0.07
CA GLY A 115 -2.44 -1.50 0.84
C GLY A 115 -2.87 -0.94 2.20
N VAL A 116 -4.04 -1.34 2.67
CA VAL A 116 -4.54 -1.02 4.00
C VAL A 116 -4.66 -2.32 4.78
N SER A 117 -4.59 -2.26 6.11
CA SER A 117 -4.87 -3.36 7.01
C SER A 117 -5.72 -2.85 8.16
N LEU A 118 -6.87 -3.50 8.37
CA LEU A 118 -7.81 -3.17 9.42
C LEU A 118 -7.99 -4.37 10.36
N LYS A 119 -7.93 -4.10 11.66
CA LYS A 119 -8.16 -5.07 12.74
C LYS A 119 -9.12 -4.51 13.79
N ALA A 120 -9.90 -5.40 14.40
CA ALA A 120 -10.94 -5.01 15.35
C ALA A 120 -10.34 -4.38 16.62
N THR A 121 -9.29 -4.97 17.17
CA THR A 121 -8.56 -4.45 18.35
C THR A 121 -7.07 -4.24 18.08
N GLY A 122 -6.53 -4.87 17.04
CA GLY A 122 -5.10 -4.84 16.70
C GLY A 122 -4.34 -6.07 17.19
N SER A 123 -5.03 -7.03 17.82
CA SER A 123 -4.42 -8.31 18.23
C SER A 123 -3.80 -9.04 17.03
N SER A 124 -2.64 -9.67 17.25
CA SER A 124 -1.95 -10.45 16.20
C SER A 124 -2.76 -11.65 15.73
N ALA A 125 -3.63 -12.20 16.58
CA ALA A 125 -4.46 -13.36 16.27
C ALA A 125 -5.73 -13.03 15.47
N GLU A 126 -6.11 -11.74 15.36
CA GLU A 126 -7.29 -11.29 14.60
C GLU A 126 -7.08 -11.40 13.09
N THR A 127 -8.20 -11.45 12.37
CA THR A 127 -8.20 -11.29 10.92
C THR A 127 -7.75 -9.86 10.58
N ALA A 128 -6.78 -9.74 9.68
CA ALA A 128 -6.40 -8.47 9.07
C ALA A 128 -7.16 -8.32 7.75
N PHE A 129 -8.15 -7.43 7.69
CA PHE A 129 -8.86 -7.13 6.45
C PHE A 129 -8.06 -6.13 5.64
N ALA A 130 -7.67 -6.50 4.42
CA ALA A 130 -6.60 -5.86 3.69
C ALA A 130 -7.01 -5.39 2.29
N PRO A 131 -7.86 -4.35 2.16
CA PRO A 131 -8.18 -3.79 0.86
C PRO A 131 -6.95 -3.06 0.29
N SER A 132 -6.82 -3.12 -1.04
CA SER A 132 -5.81 -2.39 -1.82
C SER A 132 -6.46 -1.34 -2.72
N LEU A 133 -5.69 -0.34 -3.12
CA LEU A 133 -6.04 0.57 -4.20
C LEU A 133 -4.85 0.70 -5.15
N GLU A 134 -4.98 0.12 -6.34
CA GLU A 134 -3.93 0.10 -7.37
C GLU A 134 -3.79 1.48 -8.05
N LYS A 135 -2.60 1.75 -8.62
CA LYS A 135 -2.25 2.99 -9.33
C LYS A 135 -3.35 3.50 -10.28
N LYS A 136 -4.02 2.61 -11.03
CA LYS A 136 -5.07 2.99 -11.99
C LYS A 136 -6.18 3.86 -11.36
N TYR A 137 -6.57 3.59 -10.10
CA TYR A 137 -7.61 4.38 -9.43
C TYR A 137 -7.11 5.77 -9.01
N PHE A 138 -5.80 5.96 -8.84
CA PHE A 138 -5.19 7.27 -8.63
C PHE A 138 -5.12 8.05 -9.95
N ASP A 139 -4.73 7.40 -11.04
CA ASP A 139 -4.67 8.04 -12.36
C ASP A 139 -6.06 8.54 -12.80
N GLU A 140 -7.09 7.73 -12.54
CA GLU A 140 -8.49 8.03 -12.87
C GLU A 140 -9.19 8.93 -11.83
N SER A 141 -8.58 9.16 -10.67
CA SER A 141 -9.22 9.79 -9.51
C SER A 141 -10.57 9.14 -9.18
N SER A 142 -10.54 7.83 -8.99
CA SER A 142 -11.70 6.96 -8.84
C SER A 142 -11.62 6.13 -7.55
N GLN A 143 -12.62 5.27 -7.36
CA GLN A 143 -12.77 4.45 -6.16
C GLN A 143 -12.80 2.96 -6.48
N LYS A 144 -12.31 2.16 -5.54
CA LYS A 144 -12.46 0.71 -5.54
C LYS A 144 -13.27 0.26 -4.34
N LYS A 145 -14.18 -0.68 -4.55
CA LYS A 145 -14.90 -1.37 -3.49
C LYS A 145 -14.27 -2.73 -3.27
N THR A 146 -14.11 -3.11 -2.02
CA THR A 146 -13.69 -4.45 -1.62
C THR A 146 -14.71 -4.98 -0.63
N PHE A 147 -15.24 -6.15 -0.94
CA PHE A 147 -16.18 -6.89 -0.12
C PHE A 147 -15.45 -7.93 0.71
N PHE A 148 -15.92 -8.13 1.93
CA PHE A 148 -15.38 -9.07 2.89
C PHE A 148 -16.50 -9.86 3.52
N TRP A 149 -16.25 -11.14 3.82
CA TRP A 149 -17.23 -11.96 4.52
C TRP A 149 -17.23 -11.65 6.01
N SER A 150 -18.40 -11.24 6.52
CA SER A 150 -18.59 -10.83 7.92
C SER A 150 -18.26 -11.94 8.92
N GLY A 151 -18.38 -13.21 8.55
CA GLY A 151 -18.04 -14.33 9.43
C GLY A 151 -16.54 -14.46 9.75
N GLY A 152 -15.67 -13.72 9.06
CA GLY A 152 -14.25 -13.60 9.39
C GLY A 152 -13.94 -12.58 10.49
N PHE A 153 -14.93 -11.79 10.92
CA PHE A 153 -14.77 -10.73 11.92
C PHE A 153 -15.11 -11.22 13.35
N PRO A 154 -14.34 -10.83 14.38
CA PRO A 154 -13.03 -10.18 14.31
C PRO A 154 -11.89 -11.17 14.02
N LYS A 155 -12.17 -12.49 14.13
CA LYS A 155 -11.18 -13.57 14.01
C LYS A 155 -11.75 -14.71 13.16
N SER A 156 -11.00 -15.10 12.13
CA SER A 156 -11.28 -16.28 11.31
C SER A 156 -10.89 -17.58 12.04
N LYS A 157 -11.05 -18.73 11.37
CA LYS A 157 -10.57 -20.02 11.89
C LYS A 157 -9.04 -20.08 12.04
N PHE A 158 -8.31 -19.25 11.29
CA PHE A 158 -6.86 -19.20 11.31
C PHE A 158 -6.40 -17.93 12.04
N GLU A 159 -5.41 -18.08 12.92
CA GLU A 159 -4.83 -16.96 13.64
C GLU A 159 -4.01 -16.09 12.70
N GLY A 160 -4.18 -14.76 12.79
CA GLY A 160 -3.44 -13.82 11.97
C GLY A 160 -3.75 -13.92 10.48
N TYR A 161 -4.90 -14.49 10.11
CA TYR A 161 -5.34 -14.58 8.72
C TYR A 161 -5.42 -13.18 8.09
N VAL A 162 -4.86 -13.04 6.89
CA VAL A 162 -4.99 -11.82 6.08
C VAL A 162 -6.06 -12.07 5.03
N ASP A 163 -7.16 -11.32 5.11
CA ASP A 163 -8.25 -11.38 4.15
C ASP A 163 -8.11 -10.21 3.17
N PHE A 164 -7.81 -10.50 1.90
CA PHE A 164 -7.71 -9.47 0.86
C PHE A 164 -9.08 -9.07 0.28
N GLY A 165 -10.14 -9.82 0.63
CA GLY A 165 -11.48 -9.60 0.12
C GLY A 165 -11.60 -9.80 -1.39
N GLU A 166 -12.73 -9.37 -1.93
CA GLU A 166 -13.02 -9.44 -3.35
C GLU A 166 -13.64 -8.15 -3.87
N GLU A 167 -13.30 -7.75 -5.10
CA GLU A 167 -13.84 -6.53 -5.71
C GLU A 167 -15.35 -6.64 -6.02
N PHE A 168 -15.83 -7.86 -6.22
CA PHE A 168 -17.22 -8.16 -6.60
C PHE A 168 -17.84 -9.14 -5.60
N ALA A 169 -19.02 -8.80 -5.07
CA ALA A 169 -19.74 -9.64 -4.10
C ALA A 169 -20.06 -11.04 -4.67
N GLU A 170 -20.23 -11.14 -5.99
CA GLU A 170 -20.56 -12.36 -6.72
C GLU A 170 -19.47 -13.43 -6.60
N LYS A 171 -18.24 -13.06 -6.26
CA LYS A 171 -17.16 -14.03 -6.01
C LYS A 171 -17.35 -14.81 -4.72
N TYR A 172 -18.17 -14.32 -3.78
CA TYR A 172 -18.62 -15.12 -2.66
C TYR A 172 -19.78 -16.02 -3.11
N ALA A 173 -19.74 -17.30 -2.74
CA ALA A 173 -20.87 -18.21 -2.91
C ALA A 173 -21.89 -18.01 -1.77
N GLU A 174 -23.14 -18.42 -1.99
CA GLU A 174 -24.11 -18.51 -0.90
C GLU A 174 -23.73 -19.65 0.07
N PRO A 175 -24.00 -19.49 1.39
CA PRO A 175 -24.72 -18.38 2.02
C PRO A 175 -23.87 -17.14 2.32
N ASN A 176 -22.55 -17.19 2.07
CA ASN A 176 -21.62 -16.13 2.49
C ASN A 176 -21.87 -14.78 1.79
N ARG A 177 -22.30 -14.81 0.52
CA ARG A 177 -22.60 -13.60 -0.26
C ARG A 177 -23.70 -12.73 0.37
N SER A 178 -24.65 -13.34 1.07
CA SER A 178 -25.70 -12.60 1.79
C SER A 178 -25.22 -11.90 3.07
N ASN A 179 -23.99 -12.18 3.52
CA ASN A 179 -23.42 -11.68 4.78
C ASN A 179 -22.03 -11.07 4.55
N LEU A 180 -22.00 -9.98 3.77
CA LEU A 180 -20.79 -9.23 3.46
C LEU A 180 -20.83 -7.84 4.07
N PHE A 181 -19.65 -7.33 4.40
CA PHE A 181 -19.42 -5.90 4.59
C PHE A 181 -18.49 -5.39 3.50
N ARG A 182 -18.43 -4.06 3.34
CA ARG A 182 -17.68 -3.41 2.27
C ARG A 182 -16.77 -2.33 2.82
N ILE A 183 -15.55 -2.28 2.30
CA ILE A 183 -14.66 -1.14 2.42
C ILE A 183 -14.51 -0.52 1.03
N THR A 184 -14.61 0.81 0.94
CA THR A 184 -14.40 1.56 -0.29
C THR A 184 -13.22 2.50 -0.09
N LEU A 185 -12.24 2.42 -0.98
CA LEU A 185 -11.11 3.36 -1.03
C LEU A 185 -11.30 4.26 -2.24
N ASN A 186 -11.37 5.57 -2.01
CA ASN A 186 -11.47 6.59 -3.05
C ASN A 186 -10.19 7.41 -3.08
N ALA A 187 -9.62 7.64 -4.27
CA ALA A 187 -8.47 8.51 -4.46
C ALA A 187 -8.88 9.77 -5.21
N GLU A 188 -8.61 10.93 -4.60
CA GLU A 188 -8.84 12.23 -5.21
C GLU A 188 -7.53 13.01 -5.29
N ARG A 189 -7.17 13.47 -6.49
CA ARG A 189 -6.02 14.36 -6.67
C ARG A 189 -6.29 15.66 -5.91
N VAL A 190 -5.34 16.07 -5.07
CA VAL A 190 -5.39 17.39 -4.44
C VAL A 190 -4.83 18.39 -5.44
N ALA A 191 -5.69 19.30 -5.91
CA ALA A 191 -5.25 20.39 -6.77
C ALA A 191 -4.29 21.30 -5.97
N PRO A 192 -3.21 21.80 -6.62
CA PRO A 192 -2.33 22.81 -6.03
C PRO A 192 -3.06 24.14 -5.80
#